data_AF-A0A926MAK3-F1
#
_entry.id   AF-A0A926MAK3-F1
#
_cell.length_a   1.000
_cell.length_b   1.000
_cell.length_c   1.000
_cell.angle_alpha   90.00
_cell.angle_beta   90.00
_cell.angle_gamma   90.00
#
_symmetry.space_group_name_H-M   'P 1'
#
loop_
_entity.id
_entity.type
_entity.pdbx_description
1 polymer ?
#
loop_
_entity_poly.entity_id
_entity_poly.type
_entity_poly.pdbx_seq_one_letter_code
_entity_poly.pdbx_strand_id
1 'polypeptide(L)'
;TRNSQVGLYQSGDIDYLIATDAIGMGLNMDINEIYFSNLKKFDGKKTRRLNLIEMSQIAGRAGRYKNDGSFGTTGDCETLNSDEIEKIEKHQLPDTRTIYWRNSKLDFENPDKLIASLELKPTQKNLLRTNDSLDESVLRFFLKKGTNNIIYHKNLELLWECCQIPDFEKKAYGQHINVIDKVFQFLTTRKKRIPSVFMKEQLKGLERDHGNVDLLSHRLSNVRTWSYVANKKNWLENSDYWVQLTKSIEDKLSDKLHDELTKSFIDKKISILSRGLKQDLVLNTEINDENKIHIDGQLIGELKGLKFLIEVTSKTLDTDIKSIKKAARKGVEKELVKRVEEILTSVEIEIDSESKIIWKNNPIARLKKGNDYLNPDIDIIADESLSKESKSKLSKFLAKWLTNYINEVLGDLVKLTKYKVANQYLRGLVFQLYENNGVIKRSEIDKIVKSIPTEERKKLWGMGVKIGRYHIYLPKMLKPKAVEFRIALWKVFHNLSSVNKIPRSGLNFLIGNNLDKNFYLLCGFEKFREFFVRIDILEKLFLKIIDNTKDKKFKINAEMMNLLGCSKENFYKLMTYMNYKKDKTVDTYIFKGEKKKKEKIIRFDKKENPFNKLLSLDLK
;
A
#
# COMPACT_ATOMS: atom_id res chain seq x y z
N THR A 1 -31.62 -11.60 1.94
CA THR A 1 -31.45 -10.67 3.10
C THR A 1 -32.51 -10.75 4.18
N ARG A 2 -33.76 -10.29 3.99
CA ARG A 2 -34.70 -10.14 5.13
C ARG A 2 -35.06 -11.46 5.81
N ASN A 3 -35.40 -12.50 5.03
CA ASN A 3 -35.71 -13.83 5.58
C ASN A 3 -34.48 -14.55 6.15
N SER A 4 -33.29 -14.33 5.58
CA SER A 4 -32.05 -14.93 6.09
C SER A 4 -31.62 -14.31 7.43
N GLN A 5 -31.80 -12.99 7.61
CA GLN A 5 -31.58 -12.33 8.91
C GLN A 5 -32.57 -12.81 9.98
N VAL A 6 -33.82 -13.06 9.59
CA VAL A 6 -34.82 -13.65 10.49
C VAL A 6 -34.44 -15.08 10.87
N GLY A 7 -33.93 -15.86 9.91
CA GLY A 7 -33.45 -17.23 10.15
C GLY A 7 -32.35 -17.30 11.21
N LEU A 8 -31.38 -16.39 11.20
CA LEU A 8 -30.30 -16.33 12.20
C LEU A 8 -30.79 -15.96 13.61
N TYR A 9 -31.79 -15.07 13.69
CA TYR A 9 -32.41 -14.72 14.97
C TYR A 9 -33.21 -15.91 15.51
N GLN A 10 -33.95 -16.61 14.63
CA GLN A 10 -34.74 -17.78 15.01
C GLN A 10 -33.90 -19.02 15.33
N SER A 11 -32.71 -19.17 14.74
CA SER A 11 -31.77 -20.24 15.10
C SER A 11 -31.10 -20.03 16.46
N GLY A 12 -31.18 -18.82 17.02
CA GLY A 12 -30.51 -18.43 18.25
C GLY A 12 -29.02 -18.06 18.07
N ASP A 13 -28.55 -17.92 16.82
CA ASP A 13 -27.16 -17.50 16.54
C ASP A 13 -26.91 -16.02 16.90
N ILE A 14 -27.99 -15.23 17.04
CA ILE A 14 -27.96 -13.80 17.36
C ILE A 14 -29.03 -13.48 18.41
N ASP A 15 -28.62 -12.90 19.54
CA ASP A 15 -29.52 -12.58 20.66
C ASP A 15 -30.41 -11.34 20.43
N TYR A 16 -29.99 -10.41 19.56
CA TYR A 16 -30.66 -9.12 19.36
C TYR A 16 -30.84 -8.78 17.88
N LEU A 17 -32.02 -8.25 17.53
CA LEU A 17 -32.35 -7.78 16.18
C LEU A 17 -32.67 -6.27 16.18
N ILE A 18 -32.00 -5.52 15.31
CA ILE A 18 -32.32 -4.10 15.07
C ILE A 18 -33.12 -4.00 13.77
N ALA A 19 -34.33 -3.45 13.83
CA ALA A 19 -35.21 -3.37 12.67
C ALA A 19 -36.06 -2.09 12.66
N THR A 20 -36.61 -1.77 11.49
CA THR A 20 -37.57 -0.66 11.32
C THR A 20 -39.00 -1.10 11.63
N ASP A 21 -39.94 -0.16 11.61
CA ASP A 21 -41.39 -0.39 11.73
C ASP A 21 -41.94 -1.47 10.77
N ALA A 22 -41.22 -1.79 9.71
CA ALA A 22 -41.51 -2.90 8.82
C ALA A 22 -41.66 -4.25 9.54
N ILE A 23 -41.11 -4.47 10.75
CA ILE A 23 -41.35 -5.70 11.53
C ILE A 23 -42.81 -5.84 11.97
N GLY A 24 -43.53 -4.72 12.08
CA GLY A 24 -44.94 -4.69 12.42
C GLY A 24 -45.80 -5.51 11.46
N MET A 25 -45.34 -5.75 10.21
CA MET A 25 -46.06 -6.54 9.19
C MET A 25 -45.12 -7.44 8.37
N GLY A 26 -45.62 -8.62 7.98
CA GLY A 26 -45.01 -9.41 6.89
C GLY A 26 -43.80 -10.28 7.25
N LEU A 27 -43.54 -10.55 8.53
CA LEU A 27 -42.62 -11.58 8.99
C LEU A 27 -43.24 -12.35 10.17
N ASN A 28 -43.03 -13.66 10.20
CA ASN A 28 -43.33 -14.48 11.37
C ASN A 28 -42.04 -14.66 12.16
N MET A 29 -41.97 -14.09 13.37
CA MET A 29 -40.76 -14.09 14.21
C MET A 29 -41.15 -14.46 15.65
N ASP A 30 -40.21 -15.04 16.38
CA ASP A 30 -40.32 -15.34 17.80
C ASP A 30 -39.61 -14.23 18.58
N ILE A 31 -40.28 -13.11 18.87
CA ILE A 31 -39.68 -11.99 19.58
C ILE A 31 -40.22 -11.98 21.01
N ASN A 32 -39.34 -12.04 22.01
CA ASN A 32 -39.74 -11.96 23.41
C ASN A 32 -39.89 -10.50 23.89
N GLU A 33 -38.98 -9.64 23.43
CA GLU A 33 -38.86 -8.26 23.91
C GLU A 33 -38.74 -7.27 22.76
N ILE A 34 -39.42 -6.13 22.86
CA ILE A 34 -39.36 -5.06 21.86
C ILE A 34 -39.00 -3.74 22.51
N TYR A 35 -37.93 -3.11 22.02
CA TYR A 35 -37.50 -1.81 22.51
C TYR A 35 -37.54 -0.76 21.40
N PHE A 36 -38.31 0.30 21.63
CA PHE A 36 -38.35 1.45 20.75
C PHE A 36 -37.09 2.31 20.94
N SER A 37 -36.33 2.51 19.86
CA SER A 37 -35.18 3.42 19.86
C SER A 37 -35.57 4.88 19.64
N ASN A 38 -36.73 5.13 19.02
CA ASN A 38 -37.28 6.45 18.80
C ASN A 38 -38.80 6.34 18.60
N LEU A 39 -39.56 7.26 19.19
CA LEU A 39 -41.02 7.35 19.02
C LEU A 39 -41.43 8.32 17.90
N LYS A 40 -40.47 8.85 17.12
CA LYS A 40 -40.73 9.79 16.03
C LYS A 40 -40.41 9.17 14.67
N LYS A 41 -41.27 9.41 13.67
CA LYS A 41 -41.18 8.93 12.30
C LYS A 41 -41.35 10.07 11.29
N PHE A 42 -40.66 9.97 10.15
CA PHE A 42 -40.82 10.87 9.02
C PHE A 42 -41.79 10.26 7.99
N ASP A 43 -42.94 10.90 7.78
CA ASP A 43 -43.97 10.43 6.83
C ASP A 43 -43.80 11.01 5.41
N GLY A 44 -42.58 11.42 5.03
CA GLY A 44 -42.31 12.06 3.74
C GLY A 44 -42.47 13.59 3.72
N LYS A 45 -43.15 14.19 4.71
CA LYS A 45 -43.32 15.66 4.83
C LYS A 45 -42.75 16.23 6.12
N LYS A 46 -43.10 15.63 7.27
CA LYS A 46 -42.67 16.09 8.60
C LYS A 46 -42.35 14.91 9.49
N THR A 47 -41.51 15.16 10.48
CA THR A 47 -41.26 14.23 11.58
C THR A 47 -42.37 14.38 12.61
N ARG A 48 -43.11 13.31 12.91
CA ARG A 48 -44.17 13.26 13.92
C ARG A 48 -43.98 12.09 14.88
N ARG A 49 -44.66 12.11 16.04
CA ARG A 49 -44.71 10.94 16.94
C ARG A 49 -45.51 9.80 16.29
N LEU A 50 -45.12 8.56 16.58
CA LEU A 50 -45.90 7.37 16.26
C LEU A 50 -47.27 7.46 16.94
N ASN A 51 -48.32 7.07 16.23
CA ASN A 51 -49.65 6.97 16.81
C ASN A 51 -49.86 5.60 17.47
N LEU A 52 -50.85 5.50 18.36
CA LEU A 52 -51.06 4.33 19.21
C LEU A 52 -51.22 3.02 18.43
N ILE A 53 -51.82 3.09 17.23
CA ILE A 53 -51.98 1.94 16.34
C ILE A 53 -50.61 1.45 15.82
N GLU A 54 -49.73 2.36 15.38
CA GLU A 54 -48.37 2.01 14.94
C GLU A 54 -47.57 1.42 16.10
N MET A 55 -47.65 2.02 17.28
CA MET A 55 -46.97 1.52 18.48
C MET A 55 -47.49 0.14 18.90
N SER A 56 -48.81 -0.05 18.94
CA SER A 56 -49.44 -1.33 19.27
C SER A 56 -49.09 -2.41 18.25
N GLN A 57 -49.04 -2.08 16.97
CA GLN A 57 -48.66 -3.03 15.92
C GLN A 57 -47.20 -3.51 16.06
N ILE A 58 -46.30 -2.63 16.49
CA ILE A 58 -44.90 -2.97 16.73
C ILE A 58 -44.76 -3.72 18.06
N ALA A 59 -45.27 -3.16 19.16
CA ALA A 59 -45.19 -3.75 20.50
C ALA A 59 -45.86 -5.14 20.57
N GLY A 60 -47.00 -5.32 19.89
CA GLY A 60 -47.70 -6.59 19.81
C GLY A 60 -46.96 -7.69 19.02
N ARG A 61 -45.76 -7.41 18.51
CA ARG A 61 -44.86 -8.45 18.01
C ARG A 61 -44.06 -9.13 19.12
N ALA A 62 -44.03 -8.55 20.33
CA ALA A 62 -43.45 -9.17 21.50
C ALA A 62 -44.41 -10.24 22.05
N GLY A 63 -43.87 -11.41 22.37
CA GLY A 63 -44.60 -12.56 22.87
C GLY A 63 -45.29 -13.37 21.77
N ARG A 64 -45.94 -14.45 22.19
CA ARG A 64 -46.79 -15.33 21.37
C ARG A 64 -47.99 -15.78 22.18
N TYR A 65 -48.95 -16.42 21.52
CA TYR A 65 -50.20 -16.89 22.15
C TYR A 65 -50.05 -17.60 23.51
N LYS A 66 -48.91 -18.26 23.77
CA LYS A 66 -48.63 -18.96 25.05
C LYS A 66 -47.58 -18.30 25.95
N ASN A 67 -46.81 -17.33 25.44
CA ASN A 67 -45.70 -16.72 26.16
C ASN A 67 -45.87 -15.20 26.13
N ASP A 68 -45.99 -14.59 27.30
CA ASP A 68 -46.04 -13.13 27.41
C ASP A 68 -44.73 -12.52 26.91
N GLY A 69 -44.86 -11.39 26.22
CA GLY A 69 -43.75 -10.58 25.76
C GLY A 69 -43.68 -9.26 26.53
N SER A 70 -42.52 -8.61 26.49
CA SER A 70 -42.32 -7.28 27.08
C SER A 70 -42.02 -6.24 26.01
N PHE A 71 -42.40 -5.00 26.25
CA PHE A 71 -42.01 -3.88 25.40
C PHE A 71 -41.58 -2.67 26.21
N GLY A 72 -40.70 -1.84 25.65
CA GLY A 72 -40.17 -0.67 26.33
C GLY A 72 -39.43 0.28 25.40
N THR A 73 -38.65 1.18 25.97
CA THR A 73 -37.84 2.16 25.23
C THR A 73 -36.37 2.00 25.56
N THR A 74 -35.47 2.29 24.62
CA THR A 74 -34.02 2.31 24.90
C THR A 74 -33.62 3.57 25.67
N GLY A 75 -32.44 3.58 26.31
CA GLY A 75 -32.02 4.64 27.25
C GLY A 75 -32.09 6.09 26.76
N ASP A 76 -31.81 6.36 25.48
CA ASP A 76 -31.86 7.73 24.92
C ASP A 76 -33.22 8.10 24.30
N CYS A 77 -34.21 7.21 24.36
CA CYS A 77 -35.54 7.42 23.77
C CYS A 77 -36.49 8.06 24.79
N GLU A 78 -37.38 8.92 24.29
CA GLU A 78 -38.50 9.45 25.07
C GLU A 78 -39.32 8.29 25.65
N THR A 79 -39.67 8.40 26.94
CA THR A 79 -40.43 7.36 27.64
C THR A 79 -41.86 7.29 27.12
N LEU A 80 -42.41 6.08 27.08
CA LEU A 80 -43.84 5.86 26.85
C LEU A 80 -44.64 6.38 28.04
N ASN A 81 -45.75 7.04 27.78
CA ASN A 81 -46.64 7.48 28.86
C ASN A 81 -47.38 6.27 29.45
N SER A 82 -47.67 6.31 30.75
CA SER A 82 -48.40 5.21 31.43
C SER A 82 -49.74 4.90 30.75
N ASP A 83 -50.47 5.92 30.33
CA ASP A 83 -51.73 5.77 29.58
C ASP A 83 -51.55 5.09 28.21
N GLU A 84 -50.41 5.32 27.54
CA GLU A 84 -50.11 4.67 26.25
C GLU A 84 -49.81 3.18 26.46
N ILE A 85 -49.05 2.85 27.51
CA ILE A 85 -48.71 1.47 27.88
C ILE A 85 -49.99 0.70 28.21
N GLU A 86 -50.82 1.22 29.10
CA GLU A 86 -52.07 0.57 29.51
C GLU A 86 -53.00 0.31 28.31
N LYS A 87 -53.12 1.29 27.39
CA LYS A 87 -53.95 1.12 26.20
C LYS A 87 -53.38 0.09 25.22
N ILE A 88 -52.06 -0.01 25.10
CA ILE A 88 -51.41 -1.03 24.26
C ILE A 88 -51.64 -2.43 24.85
N GLU A 89 -51.39 -2.61 26.15
CA GLU A 89 -51.56 -3.87 26.87
C GLU A 89 -53.02 -4.36 26.86
N LYS A 90 -53.98 -3.46 27.07
CA LYS A 90 -55.42 -3.78 27.04
C LYS A 90 -56.02 -3.80 25.64
N HIS A 91 -55.22 -3.56 24.60
CA HIS A 91 -55.67 -3.42 23.21
C HIS A 91 -56.81 -2.39 23.02
N GLN A 92 -56.79 -1.31 23.79
CA GLN A 92 -57.76 -0.21 23.72
C GLN A 92 -57.30 0.86 22.72
N LEU A 93 -57.40 0.53 21.44
CA LEU A 93 -56.93 1.39 20.35
C LEU A 93 -58.01 2.38 19.90
N PRO A 94 -57.63 3.60 19.46
CA PRO A 94 -58.58 4.56 18.92
C PRO A 94 -59.17 4.06 17.59
N ASP A 95 -60.46 4.30 17.38
CA ASP A 95 -61.12 3.99 16.12
C ASP A 95 -60.47 4.75 14.95
N THR A 96 -60.14 4.02 13.88
CA THR A 96 -59.69 4.64 12.63
C THR A 96 -60.87 5.34 11.94
N ARG A 97 -60.91 6.67 12.03
CA ARG A 97 -62.00 7.49 11.49
C ARG A 97 -61.89 7.79 9.99
N THR A 98 -60.69 7.65 9.43
CA THR A 98 -60.41 7.99 8.02
C THR A 98 -59.43 7.02 7.37
N ILE A 99 -59.66 6.73 6.08
CA ILE A 99 -58.79 5.86 5.26
C ILE A 99 -58.35 6.63 4.02
N TYR A 100 -57.09 6.46 3.61
CA TYR A 100 -56.60 7.02 2.36
C TYR A 100 -57.20 6.30 1.15
N TRP A 101 -57.71 7.07 0.21
CA TRP A 101 -58.37 6.61 -1.00
C TRP A 101 -57.72 7.22 -2.24
N ARG A 102 -57.73 6.46 -3.33
CA ARG A 102 -57.33 6.89 -4.66
C ARG A 102 -58.33 6.33 -5.66
N ASN A 103 -58.72 7.16 -6.63
CA ASN A 103 -59.63 6.71 -7.68
C ASN A 103 -58.99 5.60 -8.53
N SER A 104 -59.70 4.50 -8.72
CA SER A 104 -59.27 3.39 -9.59
C SER A 104 -59.85 3.47 -11.01
N LYS A 105 -60.92 4.25 -11.22
CA LYS A 105 -61.59 4.42 -12.52
C LYS A 105 -61.02 5.64 -13.23
N LEU A 106 -59.95 5.44 -14.00
CA LEU A 106 -59.24 6.51 -14.70
C LEU A 106 -59.81 6.75 -16.11
N ASP A 107 -59.79 8.00 -16.55
CA ASP A 107 -60.25 8.43 -17.87
C ASP A 107 -59.05 8.74 -18.78
N PHE A 108 -58.89 8.01 -19.88
CA PHE A 108 -57.75 8.14 -20.79
C PHE A 108 -58.08 8.88 -22.10
N GLU A 109 -59.23 9.53 -22.21
CA GLU A 109 -59.64 10.21 -23.45
C GLU A 109 -58.71 11.36 -23.83
N ASN A 110 -58.28 12.16 -22.85
CA ASN A 110 -57.32 13.25 -23.04
C ASN A 110 -56.55 13.53 -21.73
N PRO A 111 -55.40 14.26 -21.81
CA PRO A 111 -54.55 14.53 -20.64
C PRO A 111 -55.29 15.20 -19.48
N ASP A 112 -56.19 16.14 -19.78
CA ASP A 112 -56.91 16.91 -18.77
C ASP A 112 -57.92 16.03 -18.02
N LYS A 113 -58.65 15.17 -18.74
CA LYS A 113 -59.56 14.18 -18.16
C LYS A 113 -58.83 13.14 -17.31
N LEU A 114 -57.65 12.69 -17.73
CA LEU A 114 -56.83 11.76 -16.94
C LEU A 114 -56.42 12.39 -15.61
N ILE A 115 -55.91 13.62 -15.63
CA ILE A 115 -55.56 14.34 -14.41
C ILE A 115 -56.79 14.60 -13.54
N ALA A 116 -57.91 15.03 -14.12
CA ALA A 116 -59.16 15.23 -13.37
C ALA A 116 -59.65 13.93 -12.70
N SER A 117 -59.51 12.79 -13.37
CA SER A 117 -59.87 11.48 -12.81
C SER A 117 -58.97 11.05 -11.65
N LEU A 118 -57.67 11.40 -11.69
CA LEU A 118 -56.72 11.16 -10.58
C LEU A 118 -56.92 12.12 -9.40
N GLU A 119 -57.38 13.33 -9.67
CA GLU A 119 -57.69 14.37 -8.68
C GLU A 119 -59.07 14.23 -8.05
N LEU A 120 -59.87 13.26 -8.50
CA LEU A 120 -61.23 13.05 -8.01
C LEU A 120 -61.22 12.89 -6.49
N LYS A 121 -62.14 13.59 -5.82
CA LYS A 121 -62.29 13.54 -4.37
C LYS A 121 -63.27 12.43 -3.99
N PRO A 122 -63.01 11.68 -2.91
CA PRO A 122 -63.96 10.68 -2.46
C PRO A 122 -65.28 11.34 -2.01
N THR A 123 -66.40 10.66 -2.25
CA THR A 123 -67.74 11.11 -1.85
C THR A 123 -68.05 10.81 -0.38
N GLN A 124 -67.42 9.78 0.19
CA GLN A 124 -67.62 9.38 1.57
C GLN A 124 -66.72 10.20 2.51
N LYS A 125 -67.30 10.70 3.62
CA LYS A 125 -66.59 11.54 4.61
C LYS A 125 -65.42 10.83 5.31
N ASN A 126 -65.44 9.50 5.36
CA ASN A 126 -64.40 8.69 6.01
C ASN A 126 -63.23 8.37 5.05
N LEU A 127 -63.26 8.88 3.82
CA LEU A 127 -62.19 8.69 2.85
C LEU A 127 -61.47 10.01 2.62
N LEU A 128 -60.14 9.96 2.66
CA LEU A 128 -59.27 11.10 2.37
C LEU A 128 -58.50 10.82 1.09
N ARG A 129 -58.44 11.77 0.16
CA ARG A 129 -57.58 11.63 -1.02
C ARG A 129 -56.13 11.47 -0.56
N THR A 130 -55.43 10.50 -1.16
CA THR A 130 -53.99 10.31 -0.94
C THR A 130 -53.22 11.53 -1.47
N ASN A 131 -52.08 11.86 -0.85
CA ASN A 131 -51.19 12.88 -1.40
C ASN A 131 -50.67 12.47 -2.79
N ASP A 132 -50.18 13.44 -3.56
CA ASP A 132 -49.61 13.20 -4.88
C ASP A 132 -48.50 12.15 -4.79
N SER A 133 -48.69 11.05 -5.53
CA SER A 133 -47.79 9.91 -5.54
C SER A 133 -46.71 10.10 -6.60
N LEU A 134 -45.63 9.32 -6.50
CA LEU A 134 -44.50 9.41 -7.42
C LEU A 134 -44.96 9.25 -8.88
N ASP A 135 -45.80 8.24 -9.15
CA ASP A 135 -46.36 7.96 -10.48
C ASP A 135 -47.12 9.17 -11.07
N GLU A 136 -47.94 9.85 -10.28
CA GLU A 136 -48.68 11.04 -10.67
C GLU A 136 -47.77 12.24 -10.92
N SER A 137 -46.75 12.42 -10.08
CA SER A 137 -45.76 13.50 -10.27
C SER A 137 -44.96 13.32 -11.57
N VAL A 138 -44.61 12.08 -11.90
CA VAL A 138 -43.90 11.72 -13.13
C VAL A 138 -44.82 11.86 -14.35
N LEU A 139 -46.07 11.42 -14.25
CA LEU A 139 -47.07 11.62 -15.30
C LEU A 139 -47.23 13.10 -15.64
N ARG A 140 -47.42 13.96 -14.63
CA ARG A 140 -47.55 15.42 -14.82
C ARG A 140 -46.32 16.01 -15.49
N PHE A 141 -45.13 15.52 -15.17
CA PHE A 141 -43.90 15.94 -15.86
C PHE A 141 -43.94 15.59 -17.35
N PHE A 142 -44.32 14.36 -17.71
CA PHE A 142 -44.40 13.95 -19.12
C PHE A 142 -45.51 14.66 -19.89
N LEU A 143 -46.67 14.92 -19.27
CA LEU A 143 -47.76 15.68 -19.91
C LEU A 143 -47.34 17.14 -20.18
N LYS A 144 -46.60 17.77 -19.26
CA LYS A 144 -46.02 19.10 -19.48
C LYS A 144 -45.01 19.10 -20.64
N LYS A 145 -44.14 18.08 -20.71
CA LYS A 145 -43.18 17.88 -21.82
C LYS A 145 -43.90 17.56 -23.14
N GLY A 146 -45.04 16.89 -23.07
CA GLY A 146 -45.88 16.44 -24.19
C GLY A 146 -46.55 17.56 -24.98
N THR A 147 -46.61 18.79 -24.44
CA THR A 147 -46.97 19.99 -25.22
C THR A 147 -46.11 20.14 -26.48
N ASN A 148 -44.85 19.67 -26.45
CA ASN A 148 -43.93 19.66 -27.59
C ASN A 148 -43.81 18.29 -28.29
N ASN A 149 -44.47 17.23 -27.79
CA ASN A 149 -44.37 15.88 -28.33
C ASN A 149 -45.71 15.13 -28.21
N ILE A 150 -46.44 15.08 -29.33
CA ILE A 150 -47.81 14.53 -29.43
C ILE A 150 -47.91 13.03 -29.10
N ILE A 151 -46.78 12.31 -29.08
CA ILE A 151 -46.74 10.85 -28.89
C ILE A 151 -47.24 10.46 -27.50
N TYR A 152 -46.92 11.27 -26.47
CA TYR A 152 -47.39 11.04 -25.10
C TYR A 152 -48.90 11.17 -24.99
N HIS A 153 -49.48 12.19 -25.63
CA HIS A 153 -50.93 12.44 -25.60
C HIS A 153 -51.73 11.38 -26.35
N LYS A 154 -51.13 10.74 -27.35
CA LYS A 154 -51.78 9.66 -28.12
C LYS A 154 -51.76 8.30 -27.41
N ASN A 155 -50.89 8.09 -26.41
CA ASN A 155 -50.70 6.80 -25.75
C ASN A 155 -50.78 6.94 -24.22
N LEU A 156 -51.85 7.58 -23.72
CA LEU A 156 -51.99 7.94 -22.30
C LEU A 156 -52.04 6.72 -21.37
N GLU A 157 -52.73 5.65 -21.76
CA GLU A 157 -52.82 4.42 -20.96
C GLU A 157 -51.44 3.78 -20.78
N LEU A 158 -50.69 3.61 -21.87
CA LEU A 158 -49.33 3.09 -21.85
C LEU A 158 -48.37 4.00 -21.05
N LEU A 159 -48.50 5.32 -21.21
CA LEU A 159 -47.71 6.28 -20.45
C LEU A 159 -47.98 6.15 -18.94
N TRP A 160 -49.25 6.01 -18.56
CA TRP A 160 -49.65 5.80 -17.18
C TRP A 160 -49.07 4.50 -16.62
N GLU A 161 -49.15 3.39 -17.35
CA GLU A 161 -48.52 2.12 -16.95
C GLU A 161 -47.00 2.26 -16.76
N CYS A 162 -46.31 3.02 -17.62
CA CYS A 162 -44.88 3.30 -17.50
C CYS A 162 -44.57 4.17 -16.27
N CYS A 163 -45.43 5.12 -15.91
CA CYS A 163 -45.25 5.97 -14.73
C CYS A 163 -45.40 5.17 -13.42
N GLN A 164 -46.01 3.98 -13.44
CA GLN A 164 -46.12 3.08 -12.29
C GLN A 164 -44.85 2.25 -12.02
N ILE A 165 -43.76 2.45 -12.78
CA ILE A 165 -42.48 1.80 -12.47
C ILE A 165 -41.94 2.36 -11.14
N PRO A 166 -41.70 1.55 -10.11
CA PRO A 166 -41.20 2.06 -8.83
C PRO A 166 -39.76 2.58 -8.93
N ASP A 167 -39.45 3.68 -8.22
CA ASP A 167 -38.08 4.13 -8.03
C ASP A 167 -37.44 3.48 -6.80
N PHE A 168 -36.93 2.26 -6.97
CA PHE A 168 -36.26 1.52 -5.89
C PHE A 168 -34.93 2.14 -5.45
N GLU A 169 -34.32 2.99 -6.28
CA GLU A 169 -33.02 3.59 -6.00
C GLU A 169 -33.15 4.95 -5.31
N LYS A 170 -34.33 5.58 -5.38
CA LYS A 170 -34.55 6.96 -4.96
C LYS A 170 -33.55 7.90 -5.65
N LYS A 171 -33.37 7.68 -6.96
CA LYS A 171 -32.43 8.42 -7.79
C LYS A 171 -32.73 9.91 -7.74
N ALA A 172 -31.72 10.75 -8.02
CA ALA A 172 -31.96 12.16 -8.29
C ALA A 172 -33.04 12.29 -9.39
N TYR A 173 -34.01 13.19 -9.16
CA TYR A 173 -35.30 13.29 -9.87
C TYR A 173 -35.25 13.06 -11.40
N GLY A 174 -34.17 13.42 -12.09
CA GLY A 174 -34.02 13.24 -13.54
C GLY A 174 -33.72 11.82 -14.04
N GLN A 175 -33.03 10.96 -13.27
CA GLN A 175 -32.60 9.65 -13.80
C GLN A 175 -33.76 8.66 -13.91
N HIS A 176 -34.68 8.66 -12.94
CA HIS A 176 -35.86 7.81 -12.97
C HIS A 176 -36.79 8.17 -14.14
N ILE A 177 -36.99 9.47 -14.37
CA ILE A 177 -37.74 9.99 -15.53
C ILE A 177 -37.12 9.48 -16.84
N ASN A 178 -35.79 9.49 -16.98
CA ASN A 178 -35.14 9.00 -18.20
C ASN A 178 -35.38 7.51 -18.46
N VAL A 179 -35.43 6.68 -17.40
CA VAL A 179 -35.75 5.25 -17.52
C VAL A 179 -37.17 5.07 -18.06
N ILE A 180 -38.14 5.80 -17.47
CA ILE A 180 -39.54 5.75 -17.90
C ILE A 180 -39.69 6.24 -19.35
N ASP A 181 -39.03 7.34 -19.72
CA ASP A 181 -39.05 7.87 -21.08
C ASP A 181 -38.53 6.82 -22.08
N LYS A 182 -37.39 6.17 -21.78
CA LYS A 182 -36.82 5.13 -22.64
C LYS A 182 -37.72 3.91 -22.77
N VAL A 183 -38.29 3.43 -21.67
CA VAL A 183 -39.24 2.30 -21.70
C VAL A 183 -40.46 2.65 -22.55
N PHE A 184 -41.06 3.82 -22.33
CA PHE A 184 -42.19 4.30 -23.11
C PHE A 184 -41.88 4.42 -24.61
N GLN A 185 -40.70 4.96 -24.96
CA GLN A 185 -40.24 5.05 -26.34
C GLN A 185 -40.20 3.67 -27.01
N PHE A 186 -39.61 2.66 -26.36
CA PHE A 186 -39.57 1.30 -26.93
C PHE A 186 -40.96 0.69 -27.10
N LEU A 187 -41.84 0.87 -26.11
CA LEU A 187 -43.21 0.34 -26.16
C LEU A 187 -44.09 1.05 -27.21
N THR A 188 -43.72 2.27 -27.61
CA THR A 188 -44.41 3.02 -28.67
C THR A 188 -43.85 2.76 -30.08
N THR A 189 -42.71 2.07 -30.20
CA THR A 189 -42.18 1.66 -31.52
C THR A 189 -43.08 0.59 -32.17
N ARG A 190 -42.89 0.34 -33.47
CA ARG A 190 -43.62 -0.71 -34.22
C ARG A 190 -43.57 -2.09 -33.55
N LYS A 191 -42.48 -2.42 -32.85
CA LYS A 191 -42.30 -3.72 -32.18
C LYS A 191 -43.03 -3.82 -30.83
N LYS A 192 -43.41 -2.69 -30.22
CA LYS A 192 -44.05 -2.57 -28.90
C LYS A 192 -43.40 -3.39 -27.77
N ARG A 193 -42.09 -3.61 -27.88
CA ARG A 193 -41.30 -4.44 -26.97
C ARG A 193 -39.93 -3.81 -26.76
N ILE A 194 -39.42 -3.96 -25.55
CA ILE A 194 -38.06 -3.58 -25.16
C ILE A 194 -37.11 -4.64 -25.75
N PRO A 195 -36.09 -4.21 -26.54
CA PRO A 195 -35.14 -5.14 -27.14
C PRO A 195 -34.30 -5.88 -26.10
N SER A 196 -34.00 -7.15 -26.37
CA SER A 196 -33.11 -7.95 -25.51
C SER A 196 -31.71 -7.33 -25.34
N VAL A 197 -31.22 -6.61 -26.36
CA VAL A 197 -29.94 -5.89 -26.31
C VAL A 197 -29.95 -4.81 -25.25
N PHE A 198 -31.04 -4.04 -25.16
CA PHE A 198 -31.18 -2.96 -24.18
C PHE A 198 -31.21 -3.52 -22.76
N MET A 199 -31.97 -4.60 -22.51
CA MET A 199 -31.97 -5.27 -21.21
C MET A 199 -30.57 -5.76 -20.79
N LYS A 200 -29.82 -6.33 -21.73
CA LYS A 200 -28.45 -6.78 -21.48
C LYS A 200 -27.54 -5.62 -21.07
N GLU A 201 -27.68 -4.45 -21.71
CA GLU A 201 -26.92 -3.25 -21.36
C GLU A 201 -27.29 -2.72 -19.97
N GLN A 202 -28.57 -2.72 -19.62
CA GLN A 202 -29.04 -2.24 -18.32
C GLN A 202 -28.62 -3.15 -17.16
N LEU A 203 -28.55 -4.46 -17.40
CA LEU A 203 -28.09 -5.43 -16.39
C LEU A 203 -26.56 -5.60 -16.37
N LYS A 204 -25.84 -5.02 -17.33
CA LYS A 204 -24.39 -5.17 -17.45
C LYS A 204 -23.68 -4.62 -16.21
N GLY A 205 -22.94 -5.50 -15.53
CA GLY A 205 -22.16 -5.13 -14.35
C GLY A 205 -22.95 -5.10 -13.04
N LEU A 206 -24.28 -5.26 -13.08
CA LEU A 206 -25.09 -5.45 -11.87
C LEU A 206 -24.90 -6.86 -11.29
N GLU A 207 -24.51 -7.83 -12.11
CA GLU A 207 -24.22 -9.23 -11.71
C GLU A 207 -22.97 -9.39 -10.83
N ARG A 208 -22.14 -8.34 -10.73
CA ARG A 208 -20.91 -8.36 -9.94
C ARG A 208 -21.25 -8.36 -8.46
N ASP A 209 -20.69 -9.32 -7.73
CA ASP A 209 -20.93 -9.58 -6.30
C ASP A 209 -19.84 -8.99 -5.38
N HIS A 210 -18.86 -8.26 -5.93
CA HIS A 210 -17.87 -7.53 -5.12
C HIS A 210 -18.33 -6.09 -4.85
N GLY A 211 -18.15 -5.60 -3.63
CA GLY A 211 -18.48 -4.23 -3.23
C GLY A 211 -18.77 -4.09 -1.74
N ASN A 212 -18.83 -2.84 -1.27
CA ASN A 212 -19.36 -2.53 0.06
C ASN A 212 -20.90 -2.62 0.07
N VAL A 213 -21.49 -2.55 1.28
CA VAL A 213 -22.94 -2.61 1.50
C VAL A 213 -23.70 -1.60 0.63
N ASP A 214 -23.21 -0.37 0.52
CA ASP A 214 -23.87 0.68 -0.27
C ASP A 214 -23.91 0.35 -1.76
N LEU A 215 -22.78 -0.11 -2.33
CA LEU A 215 -22.70 -0.47 -3.74
C LEU A 215 -23.58 -1.69 -4.06
N LEU A 216 -23.60 -2.68 -3.18
CA LEU A 216 -24.47 -3.85 -3.31
C LEU A 216 -25.95 -3.46 -3.20
N SER A 217 -26.31 -2.60 -2.24
CA SER A 217 -27.68 -2.08 -2.09
C SER A 217 -28.12 -1.30 -3.33
N HIS A 218 -27.26 -0.45 -3.87
CA HIS A 218 -27.54 0.31 -5.09
C HIS A 218 -27.74 -0.60 -6.31
N ARG A 219 -26.91 -1.65 -6.47
CA ARG A 219 -27.08 -2.65 -7.53
C ARG A 219 -28.40 -3.41 -7.36
N LEU A 220 -28.72 -3.82 -6.14
CA LEU A 220 -29.96 -4.53 -5.84
C LEU A 220 -31.20 -3.69 -6.18
N SER A 221 -31.21 -2.40 -5.81
CA SER A 221 -32.28 -1.47 -6.20
C SER A 221 -32.43 -1.34 -7.73
N ASN A 222 -31.31 -1.26 -8.46
CA ASN A 222 -31.35 -1.22 -9.93
C ASN A 222 -31.92 -2.50 -10.54
N VAL A 223 -31.49 -3.66 -10.06
CA VAL A 223 -32.00 -4.96 -10.53
C VAL A 223 -33.50 -5.09 -10.24
N ARG A 224 -33.99 -4.59 -9.11
CA ARG A 224 -35.43 -4.59 -8.78
C ARG A 224 -36.28 -3.78 -9.76
N THR A 225 -35.79 -2.62 -10.20
CA THR A 225 -36.47 -1.83 -11.23
C THR A 225 -36.62 -2.65 -12.52
N TRP A 226 -35.55 -3.30 -12.96
CA TRP A 226 -35.58 -4.13 -14.18
C TRP A 226 -36.30 -5.46 -14.00
N SER A 227 -36.33 -6.03 -12.79
CA SER A 227 -37.14 -7.18 -12.41
C SER A 227 -38.64 -6.84 -12.50
N TYR A 228 -39.05 -5.66 -12.02
CA TYR A 228 -40.42 -5.18 -12.19
C TYR A 228 -40.81 -5.02 -13.67
N VAL A 229 -39.93 -4.39 -14.46
CA VAL A 229 -40.13 -4.27 -15.92
C VAL A 229 -40.16 -5.65 -16.60
N ALA A 230 -39.32 -6.60 -16.17
CA ALA A 230 -39.29 -7.97 -16.65
C ALA A 230 -40.61 -8.72 -16.49
N ASN A 231 -41.29 -8.49 -15.36
CA ASN A 231 -42.55 -9.11 -15.01
C ASN A 231 -43.79 -8.46 -15.67
N LYS A 232 -43.63 -7.33 -16.38
CA LYS A 232 -44.75 -6.72 -17.12
C LYS A 232 -45.05 -7.52 -18.38
N LYS A 233 -46.30 -7.95 -18.51
CA LYS A 233 -46.76 -8.79 -19.62
C LYS A 233 -46.53 -8.07 -20.96
N ASN A 234 -45.94 -8.79 -21.92
CA ASN A 234 -45.69 -8.33 -23.29
C ASN A 234 -44.77 -7.11 -23.45
N TRP A 235 -44.07 -6.65 -22.41
CA TRP A 235 -43.19 -5.49 -22.52
C TRP A 235 -41.82 -5.81 -23.14
N LEU A 236 -41.41 -7.08 -23.17
CA LEU A 236 -40.06 -7.50 -23.52
C LEU A 236 -40.02 -8.56 -24.61
N GLU A 237 -38.93 -8.57 -25.36
CA GLU A 237 -38.51 -9.75 -26.13
C GLU A 237 -38.01 -10.82 -25.14
N ASN A 238 -38.48 -12.06 -25.27
CA ASN A 238 -38.10 -13.19 -24.39
C ASN A 238 -38.34 -12.94 -22.88
N SER A 239 -39.58 -12.58 -22.52
CA SER A 239 -39.97 -12.23 -21.14
C SER A 239 -39.55 -13.30 -20.10
N ASP A 240 -39.80 -14.58 -20.36
CA ASP A 240 -39.47 -15.67 -19.42
C ASP A 240 -37.97 -15.72 -19.07
N TYR A 241 -37.10 -15.53 -20.07
CA TYR A 241 -35.66 -15.50 -19.88
C TYR A 241 -35.24 -14.33 -18.98
N TRP A 242 -35.76 -13.12 -19.24
CA TRP A 242 -35.40 -11.94 -18.46
C TRP A 242 -35.98 -11.97 -17.05
N VAL A 243 -37.16 -12.56 -16.85
CA VAL A 243 -37.74 -12.79 -15.52
C VAL A 243 -36.83 -13.71 -14.70
N GLN A 244 -36.39 -14.83 -15.28
CA GLN A 244 -35.48 -15.76 -14.59
C GLN A 244 -34.11 -15.13 -14.30
N LEU A 245 -33.53 -14.43 -15.28
CA LEU A 245 -32.21 -13.82 -15.13
C LEU A 245 -32.21 -12.71 -14.07
N THR A 246 -33.18 -11.78 -14.14
CA THR A 246 -33.28 -10.68 -13.15
C THR A 246 -33.51 -11.22 -11.74
N LYS A 247 -34.33 -12.27 -11.60
CA LYS A 247 -34.54 -12.96 -10.32
C LYS A 247 -33.25 -13.60 -9.79
N SER A 248 -32.51 -14.32 -10.64
CA SER A 248 -31.23 -14.94 -10.24
C SER A 248 -30.20 -13.90 -9.78
N ILE A 249 -30.11 -12.77 -10.48
CA ILE A 249 -29.22 -11.67 -10.09
C ILE A 249 -29.69 -11.03 -8.77
N GLU A 250 -31.00 -10.81 -8.62
CA GLU A 250 -31.59 -10.26 -7.39
C GLU A 250 -31.29 -11.15 -6.18
N ASP A 251 -31.53 -12.46 -6.30
CA ASP A 251 -31.28 -13.44 -5.25
C ASP A 251 -29.79 -13.45 -4.87
N LYS A 252 -28.89 -13.52 -5.87
CA LYS A 252 -27.43 -13.51 -5.63
C LYS A 252 -26.95 -12.23 -4.94
N LEU A 253 -27.42 -11.06 -5.38
CA LEU A 253 -27.08 -9.78 -4.74
C LEU A 253 -27.65 -9.66 -3.33
N SER A 254 -28.85 -10.19 -3.11
CA SER A 254 -29.50 -10.23 -1.79
C SER A 254 -28.76 -11.13 -0.80
N ASP A 255 -28.25 -12.27 -1.25
CA ASP A 255 -27.42 -13.14 -0.40
C ASP A 255 -26.06 -12.51 -0.14
N LYS A 256 -25.44 -11.91 -1.15
CA LYS A 256 -24.16 -11.25 -0.95
C LYS A 256 -24.23 -10.02 -0.04
N LEU A 257 -25.29 -9.22 -0.20
CA LEU A 257 -25.58 -8.10 0.69
C LEU A 257 -25.80 -8.59 2.13
N HIS A 258 -26.44 -9.76 2.30
CA HIS A 258 -26.58 -10.38 3.61
C HIS A 258 -25.22 -10.73 4.21
N ASP A 259 -24.35 -11.43 3.47
CA ASP A 259 -23.02 -11.79 3.95
C ASP A 259 -22.20 -10.57 4.38
N GLU A 260 -22.21 -9.50 3.57
CA GLU A 260 -21.46 -8.28 3.89
C GLU A 260 -22.07 -7.51 5.08
N LEU A 261 -23.40 -7.49 5.21
CA LEU A 261 -24.05 -6.96 6.41
C LEU A 261 -23.66 -7.77 7.65
N THR A 262 -23.75 -9.09 7.60
CA THR A 262 -23.39 -9.99 8.72
C THR A 262 -21.94 -9.81 9.14
N LYS A 263 -21.00 -9.73 8.18
CA LYS A 263 -19.60 -9.40 8.45
C LYS A 263 -19.48 -8.03 9.13
N SER A 264 -20.14 -7.00 8.59
CA SER A 264 -20.11 -5.65 9.17
C SER A 264 -20.66 -5.61 10.60
N PHE A 265 -21.64 -6.45 10.96
CA PHE A 265 -22.18 -6.56 12.31
C PHE A 265 -21.24 -7.30 13.28
N ILE A 266 -20.55 -8.34 12.82
CA ILE A 266 -19.51 -9.03 13.61
C ILE A 266 -18.33 -8.07 13.86
N ASP A 267 -17.92 -7.31 12.85
CA ASP A 267 -16.90 -6.26 12.99
C ASP A 267 -17.39 -5.10 13.89
N LYS A 268 -18.71 -4.87 13.98
CA LYS A 268 -19.30 -3.92 14.94
C LYS A 268 -19.26 -4.41 16.39
N LYS A 269 -19.28 -5.71 16.68
CA LYS A 269 -18.98 -6.22 18.03
C LYS A 269 -17.54 -5.86 18.44
N ILE A 270 -16.60 -5.91 17.48
CA ILE A 270 -15.22 -5.41 17.66
C ILE A 270 -15.20 -3.87 17.81
N SER A 271 -16.10 -3.15 17.13
CA SER A 271 -16.27 -1.70 17.31
C SER A 271 -16.96 -1.30 18.63
N ILE A 272 -17.83 -2.13 19.20
CA ILE A 272 -18.42 -1.92 20.54
C ILE A 272 -17.35 -2.21 21.61
N LEU A 273 -16.49 -3.22 21.40
CA LEU A 273 -15.23 -3.35 22.13
C LEU A 273 -14.39 -2.06 21.99
N SER A 274 -14.31 -1.46 20.79
CA SER A 274 -13.68 -0.15 20.57
C SER A 274 -14.35 1.05 21.25
N ARG A 275 -15.62 0.94 21.65
CA ARG A 275 -16.30 1.94 22.49
C ARG A 275 -16.11 1.67 23.98
N GLY A 276 -16.01 0.42 24.42
CA GLY A 276 -15.50 0.06 25.74
C GLY A 276 -14.06 0.56 25.95
N LEU A 277 -13.27 0.58 24.87
CA LEU A 277 -11.91 1.14 24.80
C LEU A 277 -11.83 2.68 24.94
N LYS A 278 -12.96 3.39 25.05
CA LYS A 278 -12.98 4.84 25.34
C LYS A 278 -13.12 5.16 26.83
N GLN A 279 -13.45 4.18 27.67
CA GLN A 279 -13.24 4.30 29.12
C GLN A 279 -11.81 3.81 29.41
N ASP A 280 -11.15 4.42 30.40
CA ASP A 280 -9.79 4.11 30.84
C ASP A 280 -9.67 2.70 31.48
N LEU A 281 -10.11 1.66 30.77
CA LEU A 281 -9.81 0.27 31.08
C LEU A 281 -8.39 0.00 30.63
N VAL A 282 -7.54 -0.29 31.60
CA VAL A 282 -6.20 -0.82 31.38
C VAL A 282 -6.37 -2.20 30.75
N LEU A 283 -6.30 -2.28 29.42
CA LEU A 283 -6.26 -3.55 28.72
C LEU A 283 -4.95 -4.26 29.04
N ASN A 284 -5.04 -5.55 29.35
CA ASN A 284 -3.87 -6.39 29.47
C ASN A 284 -3.41 -6.76 28.06
N THR A 285 -2.32 -6.14 27.62
CA THR A 285 -1.62 -6.54 26.40
C THR A 285 -0.65 -7.66 26.76
N GLU A 286 -0.91 -8.87 26.27
CA GLU A 286 -0.04 -10.01 26.45
C GLU A 286 0.77 -10.22 25.17
N ILE A 287 2.07 -10.49 25.34
CA ILE A 287 2.99 -10.72 24.23
C ILE A 287 3.55 -12.11 24.45
N ASN A 288 3.22 -13.03 23.55
CA ASN A 288 3.70 -14.41 23.61
C ASN A 288 5.18 -14.48 23.21
N ASP A 289 5.85 -15.58 23.57
CA ASP A 289 7.27 -15.85 23.25
C ASP A 289 7.58 -15.81 21.73
N GLU A 290 6.56 -15.97 20.87
CA GLU A 290 6.66 -15.81 19.42
C GLU A 290 6.62 -14.35 18.92
N ASN A 291 6.62 -13.36 19.81
CA ASN A 291 6.46 -11.93 19.50
C ASN A 291 5.08 -11.55 18.94
N LYS A 292 4.07 -12.39 19.15
CA LYS A 292 2.67 -12.12 18.79
C LYS A 292 1.99 -11.33 19.91
N ILE A 293 1.29 -10.26 19.53
CA ILE A 293 0.57 -9.38 20.45
C ILE A 293 -0.88 -9.81 20.51
N HIS A 294 -1.32 -10.15 21.71
CA HIS A 294 -2.70 -10.43 22.06
C HIS A 294 -3.25 -9.30 22.94
N ILE A 295 -4.46 -8.84 22.65
CA ILE A 295 -5.21 -7.92 23.52
C ILE A 295 -6.50 -8.64 23.87
N ASP A 296 -6.76 -8.85 25.17
CA ASP A 296 -7.91 -9.62 25.69
C ASP A 296 -8.10 -10.99 25.01
N GLY A 297 -6.98 -11.70 24.75
CA GLY A 297 -6.96 -13.03 24.15
C GLY A 297 -7.00 -13.07 22.61
N GLN A 298 -7.24 -11.94 21.93
CA GLN A 298 -7.33 -11.88 20.47
C GLN A 298 -6.01 -11.43 19.82
N LEU A 299 -5.58 -12.12 18.75
CA LEU A 299 -4.35 -11.79 18.01
C LEU A 299 -4.53 -10.48 17.21
N ILE A 300 -3.68 -9.48 17.49
CA ILE A 300 -3.73 -8.15 16.85
C ILE A 300 -2.58 -7.97 15.84
N GLY A 301 -1.46 -8.64 16.05
CA GLY A 301 -0.31 -8.56 15.16
C GLY A 301 0.96 -9.10 15.78
N GLU A 302 2.09 -8.72 15.20
CA GLU A 302 3.42 -9.20 15.58
C GLU A 302 4.43 -8.05 15.75
N LEU A 303 5.37 -8.23 16.67
CA LEU A 303 6.50 -7.34 16.89
C LEU A 303 7.75 -7.86 16.19
N LYS A 304 8.07 -7.29 15.03
CA LYS A 304 9.32 -7.56 14.30
C LYS A 304 10.39 -6.55 14.67
N GLY A 305 11.37 -6.98 15.48
CA GLY A 305 12.39 -6.10 16.04
C GLY A 305 11.78 -5.06 16.96
N LEU A 306 11.82 -3.78 16.54
CA LEU A 306 11.22 -2.64 17.25
C LEU A 306 9.97 -2.09 16.54
N LYS A 307 9.46 -2.79 15.53
CA LYS A 307 8.31 -2.34 14.73
C LYS A 307 7.11 -3.24 14.98
N PHE A 308 5.99 -2.62 15.33
CA PHE A 308 4.72 -3.30 15.44
C PHE A 308 4.06 -3.42 14.06
N LEU A 309 3.84 -4.64 13.61
CA LEU A 309 3.11 -4.95 12.39
C LEU A 309 1.74 -5.48 12.78
N ILE A 310 0.71 -4.71 12.42
CA ILE A 310 -0.68 -5.10 12.62
C ILE A 310 -1.02 -6.12 11.54
N GLU A 311 -1.71 -7.19 11.93
CA GLU A 311 -2.23 -8.15 10.97
C GLU A 311 -3.49 -7.56 10.32
N VAL A 312 -3.28 -6.87 9.20
CA VAL A 312 -4.34 -6.24 8.41
C VAL A 312 -4.99 -7.33 7.58
N THR A 313 -6.17 -7.82 8.01
CA THR A 313 -7.04 -8.60 7.12
C THR A 313 -7.75 -7.65 6.15
N SER A 314 -8.19 -8.14 4.99
CA SER A 314 -8.90 -7.37 3.95
C SER A 314 -10.22 -6.70 4.40
N LYS A 315 -10.55 -6.78 5.70
CA LYS A 315 -11.77 -6.32 6.36
C LYS A 315 -11.53 -5.20 7.40
N THR A 316 -10.28 -4.84 7.75
CA THR A 316 -10.02 -3.82 8.77
C THR A 316 -10.16 -2.40 8.21
N LEU A 317 -11.08 -1.59 8.75
CA LEU A 317 -11.23 -0.17 8.36
C LEU A 317 -10.03 0.66 8.88
N ASP A 318 -9.64 1.71 8.14
CA ASP A 318 -8.54 2.62 8.52
C ASP A 318 -8.74 3.30 9.89
N THR A 319 -9.99 3.48 10.32
CA THR A 319 -10.37 4.01 11.64
C THR A 319 -10.08 3.02 12.77
N ASP A 320 -10.23 1.73 12.49
CA ASP A 320 -10.00 0.65 13.46
C ASP A 320 -8.50 0.46 13.63
N ILE A 321 -7.71 0.57 12.56
CA ILE A 321 -6.25 0.56 12.61
C ILE A 321 -5.72 1.67 13.52
N LYS A 322 -6.28 2.88 13.46
CA LYS A 322 -5.85 4.00 14.35
C LYS A 322 -6.20 3.74 15.81
N SER A 323 -7.35 3.17 16.09
CA SER A 323 -7.82 2.89 17.45
C SER A 323 -7.07 1.70 18.06
N ILE A 324 -6.87 0.63 17.29
CA ILE A 324 -6.03 -0.53 17.64
C ILE A 324 -4.59 -0.08 17.89
N LYS A 325 -4.02 0.76 17.01
CA LYS A 325 -2.70 1.37 17.26
C LYS A 325 -2.68 2.09 18.59
N LYS A 326 -3.67 2.96 18.86
CA LYS A 326 -3.74 3.74 20.11
C LYS A 326 -3.82 2.84 21.36
N ALA A 327 -4.62 1.77 21.31
CA ALA A 327 -4.77 0.81 22.40
C ALA A 327 -3.48 -0.01 22.62
N ALA A 328 -2.91 -0.54 21.53
CA ALA A 328 -1.66 -1.30 21.56
C ALA A 328 -0.47 -0.45 22.02
N ARG A 329 -0.43 0.87 21.75
CA ARG A 329 0.70 1.75 22.10
C ARG A 329 1.15 1.61 23.56
N LYS A 330 0.22 1.58 24.52
CA LYS A 330 0.55 1.52 25.97
C LYS A 330 1.22 0.20 26.37
N GLY A 331 0.75 -0.93 25.82
CA GLY A 331 1.35 -2.25 26.08
C GLY A 331 2.66 -2.46 25.32
N VAL A 332 2.67 -2.07 24.05
CA VAL A 332 3.82 -2.17 23.15
C VAL A 332 4.97 -1.26 23.62
N GLU A 333 4.70 -0.07 24.16
CA GLU A 333 5.74 0.83 24.66
C GLU A 333 6.61 0.16 25.75
N LYS A 334 6.00 -0.52 26.73
CA LYS A 334 6.73 -1.20 27.81
C LYS A 334 7.66 -2.29 27.27
N GLU A 335 7.16 -3.11 26.35
CA GLU A 335 7.94 -4.17 25.72
C GLU A 335 9.05 -3.62 24.81
N LEU A 336 8.76 -2.55 24.05
CA LEU A 336 9.77 -1.89 23.23
C LEU A 336 10.90 -1.32 24.08
N VAL A 337 10.61 -0.74 25.24
CA VAL A 337 11.64 -0.27 26.18
C VAL A 337 12.47 -1.45 26.69
N LYS A 338 11.84 -2.56 27.07
CA LYS A 338 12.55 -3.79 27.50
C LYS A 338 13.50 -4.30 26.40
N ARG A 339 13.04 -4.38 25.15
CA ARG A 339 13.88 -4.77 24.01
C ARG A 339 15.03 -3.80 23.76
N VAL A 340 14.81 -2.50 23.95
CA VAL A 340 15.91 -1.52 23.84
C VAL A 340 16.96 -1.79 24.92
N GLU A 341 16.57 -2.02 26.16
CA GLU A 341 17.52 -2.39 27.23
C GLU A 341 18.24 -3.73 26.94
N GLU A 342 17.54 -4.71 26.36
CA GLU A 342 18.17 -5.94 25.84
C GLU A 342 19.20 -5.66 24.74
N ILE A 343 18.93 -4.74 23.82
CA ILE A 343 19.88 -4.34 22.75
C ILE A 343 21.08 -3.58 23.34
N LEU A 344 20.88 -2.79 24.40
CA LEU A 344 21.96 -2.07 25.06
C LEU A 344 22.91 -3.01 25.82
N THR A 345 22.40 -4.16 26.27
CA THR A 345 23.15 -5.17 27.04
C THR A 345 23.69 -6.31 26.18
N SER A 346 22.96 -6.75 25.16
CA SER A 346 23.36 -7.80 24.22
C SER A 346 24.10 -7.24 23.00
N VAL A 347 25.20 -7.87 22.60
CA VAL A 347 26.07 -7.39 21.49
C VAL A 347 25.77 -8.12 20.16
N GLU A 348 24.68 -8.90 20.08
CA GLU A 348 24.29 -9.65 18.88
C GLU A 348 23.63 -8.74 17.82
N ILE A 349 24.42 -7.81 17.30
CA ILE A 349 24.00 -6.85 16.28
C ILE A 349 24.90 -7.00 15.06
N GLU A 350 24.29 -7.05 13.88
CA GLU A 350 24.99 -7.18 12.61
C GLU A 350 24.54 -6.12 11.61
N ILE A 351 25.35 -5.86 10.58
CA ILE A 351 24.97 -5.00 9.45
C ILE A 351 24.81 -5.88 8.21
N ASP A 352 23.69 -5.74 7.51
CA ASP A 352 23.43 -6.43 6.25
C ASP A 352 24.04 -5.72 5.03
N SER A 353 23.97 -6.39 3.88
CA SER A 353 24.42 -5.84 2.60
C SER A 353 23.58 -4.65 2.09
N GLU A 354 22.41 -4.40 2.68
CA GLU A 354 21.51 -3.29 2.36
C GLU A 354 21.70 -2.09 3.30
N SER A 355 22.75 -2.09 4.14
CA SER A 355 23.05 -1.02 5.09
C SER A 355 21.98 -0.86 6.19
N LYS A 356 21.38 -1.96 6.63
CA LYS A 356 20.50 -2.03 7.79
C LYS A 356 21.21 -2.73 8.94
N ILE A 357 20.95 -2.25 10.14
CA ILE A 357 21.40 -2.85 11.40
C ILE A 357 20.33 -3.85 11.84
N ILE A 358 20.72 -5.10 12.03
CA ILE A 358 19.86 -6.24 12.35
C ILE A 358 20.10 -6.71 13.78
N TRP A 359 19.01 -6.99 14.49
CA TRP A 359 19.00 -7.67 15.79
C TRP A 359 17.98 -8.82 15.73
N LYS A 360 18.40 -10.04 16.10
CA LYS A 360 17.57 -11.26 16.02
C LYS A 360 16.82 -11.39 14.69
N ASN A 361 17.53 -11.27 13.56
CA ASN A 361 17.00 -11.31 12.19
C ASN A 361 16.00 -10.21 11.79
N ASN A 362 15.82 -9.17 12.61
CA ASN A 362 14.92 -8.05 12.32
C ASN A 362 15.68 -6.71 12.21
N PRO A 363 15.38 -5.86 11.23
CA PRO A 363 16.05 -4.56 11.07
C PRO A 363 15.59 -3.56 12.13
N ILE A 364 16.53 -3.00 12.88
CA ILE A 364 16.28 -2.02 13.96
C ILE A 364 16.75 -0.61 13.60
N ALA A 365 17.63 -0.45 12.61
CA ALA A 365 18.05 0.85 12.09
C ALA A 365 18.55 0.75 10.64
N ARG A 366 18.63 1.87 9.95
CA ARG A 366 19.25 2.00 8.62
C ARG A 366 20.28 3.11 8.61
N LEU A 367 21.31 2.93 7.79
CA LEU A 367 22.31 3.97 7.56
C LEU A 367 21.74 5.02 6.59
N LYS A 368 21.99 6.29 6.91
CA LYS A 368 21.71 7.46 6.09
C LYS A 368 23.00 8.14 5.70
N LYS A 369 22.94 8.94 4.63
CA LYS A 369 24.03 9.82 4.23
C LYS A 369 24.37 10.77 5.39
N GLY A 370 25.57 10.65 5.93
CA GLY A 370 26.14 11.62 6.86
C GLY A 370 27.10 12.58 6.15
N ASN A 371 28.04 13.14 6.91
CA ASN A 371 28.99 14.16 6.41
C ASN A 371 29.97 13.61 5.37
N ASP A 372 30.43 12.37 5.56
CA ASP A 372 31.26 11.63 4.62
C ASP A 372 30.78 10.18 4.53
N TYR A 373 31.33 9.41 3.58
CA TYR A 373 30.90 8.03 3.36
C TYR A 373 31.32 7.08 4.49
N LEU A 374 32.31 7.42 5.32
CA LEU A 374 32.75 6.62 6.48
C LEU A 374 32.10 7.07 7.80
N ASN A 375 31.35 8.16 7.80
CA ASN A 375 30.60 8.69 8.92
C ASN A 375 29.12 8.81 8.54
N PRO A 376 28.43 7.68 8.31
CA PRO A 376 26.99 7.69 8.05
C PRO A 376 26.19 8.04 9.30
N ASP A 377 25.03 8.65 9.10
CA ASP A 377 24.06 8.86 10.16
C ASP A 377 23.17 7.61 10.33
N ILE A 378 22.54 7.46 11.50
CA ILE A 378 21.69 6.30 11.81
C ILE A 378 20.23 6.75 11.93
N ASP A 379 19.35 6.08 11.20
CA ASP A 379 17.90 6.24 11.31
C ASP A 379 17.28 4.99 11.94
N ILE A 380 16.75 5.16 13.15
CA ILE A 380 16.13 4.06 13.90
C ILE A 380 14.81 3.66 13.24
N ILE A 381 14.67 2.36 12.98
CA ILE A 381 13.45 1.72 12.50
C ILE A 381 12.71 1.19 13.73
N ALA A 382 11.83 2.03 14.29
CA ALA A 382 10.99 1.68 15.43
C ALA A 382 9.56 2.19 15.22
N ASP A 383 8.62 1.60 15.95
CA ASP A 383 7.24 2.10 16.02
C ASP A 383 7.18 3.48 16.70
N GLU A 384 6.14 4.26 16.38
CA GLU A 384 5.90 5.58 16.99
C GLU A 384 5.68 5.50 18.51
N SER A 385 5.31 4.33 19.02
CA SER A 385 5.07 4.08 20.45
C SER A 385 6.35 4.06 21.28
N LEU A 386 7.54 4.03 20.68
CA LEU A 386 8.80 4.05 21.42
C LEU A 386 9.07 5.43 22.02
N SER A 387 9.34 5.47 23.33
CA SER A 387 9.64 6.71 24.04
C SER A 387 10.88 7.43 23.48
N LYS A 388 10.82 8.78 23.46
CA LYS A 388 11.91 9.62 22.93
C LYS A 388 13.23 9.39 23.66
N GLU A 389 13.17 9.13 24.97
CA GLU A 389 14.36 8.84 25.78
C GLU A 389 15.04 7.54 25.33
N SER A 390 14.28 6.46 25.20
CA SER A 390 14.79 5.16 24.75
C SER A 390 15.34 5.22 23.33
N LYS A 391 14.66 5.96 22.44
CA LYS A 391 15.14 6.22 21.08
C LYS A 391 16.48 6.98 21.07
N SER A 392 16.67 7.94 21.97
CA SER A 392 17.94 8.67 22.13
C SER A 392 19.05 7.76 22.66
N LYS A 393 18.77 6.93 23.68
CA LYS A 393 19.71 5.94 24.23
C LYS A 393 20.17 4.95 23.16
N LEU A 394 19.22 4.36 22.43
CA LEU A 394 19.50 3.45 21.33
C LEU A 394 20.34 4.12 20.23
N SER A 395 20.02 5.36 19.84
CA SER A 395 20.77 6.09 18.83
C SER A 395 22.24 6.29 19.22
N LYS A 396 22.49 6.73 20.46
CA LYS A 396 23.86 6.91 20.98
C LYS A 396 24.63 5.59 21.03
N PHE A 397 23.98 4.52 21.45
CA PHE A 397 24.58 3.20 21.49
C PHE A 397 24.93 2.68 20.09
N LEU A 398 23.98 2.74 19.15
CA LEU A 398 24.20 2.30 17.76
C LEU A 398 25.27 3.15 17.07
N ALA A 399 25.33 4.46 17.33
CA ALA A 399 26.38 5.33 16.79
C ALA A 399 27.78 4.93 17.32
N LYS A 400 27.88 4.63 18.63
CA LYS A 400 29.12 4.14 19.24
C LYS A 400 29.51 2.77 18.69
N TRP A 401 28.56 1.86 18.59
CA TRP A 401 28.77 0.52 18.03
C TRP A 401 29.22 0.59 16.57
N LEU A 402 28.54 1.38 15.74
CA LEU A 402 28.88 1.58 14.33
C LEU A 402 30.28 2.17 14.17
N THR A 403 30.64 3.16 15.01
CA THR A 403 31.99 3.73 15.02
C THR A 403 33.03 2.66 15.34
N ASN A 404 32.78 1.80 16.32
CA ASN A 404 33.66 0.70 16.66
C ASN A 404 33.78 -0.32 15.52
N TYR A 405 32.65 -0.70 14.91
CA TYR A 405 32.61 -1.63 13.78
C TYR A 405 33.36 -1.09 12.54
N ILE A 406 33.19 0.20 12.24
CA ILE A 406 33.94 0.88 11.16
C ILE A 406 35.44 0.88 11.47
N ASN A 407 35.84 1.13 12.72
CA ASN A 407 37.25 1.06 13.11
C ASN A 407 37.81 -0.37 13.09
N GLU A 408 37.00 -1.40 13.34
CA GLU A 408 37.40 -2.81 13.26
C GLU A 408 37.60 -3.26 11.80
N VAL A 409 36.59 -3.03 10.96
CA VAL A 409 36.58 -3.53 9.58
C VAL A 409 37.38 -2.62 8.64
N LEU A 410 37.24 -1.30 8.78
CA LEU A 410 37.81 -0.27 7.90
C LEU A 410 38.91 0.55 8.58
N GLY A 411 39.44 0.10 9.73
CA GLY A 411 40.37 0.85 10.55
C GLY A 411 41.60 1.38 9.81
N ASP A 412 42.18 0.63 8.88
CA ASP A 412 43.34 1.09 8.11
C ASP A 412 42.99 2.31 7.24
N LEU A 413 41.78 2.35 6.66
CA LEU A 413 41.29 3.47 5.85
C LEU A 413 40.92 4.67 6.73
N VAL A 414 40.30 4.46 7.89
CA VAL A 414 39.97 5.52 8.86
C VAL A 414 41.23 6.13 9.47
N LYS A 415 42.26 5.33 9.73
CA LYS A 415 43.52 5.82 10.27
C LYS A 415 44.22 6.80 9.31
N LEU A 416 44.04 6.64 8.00
CA LEU A 416 44.61 7.56 7.00
C LEU A 416 44.22 9.02 7.24
N THR A 417 43.00 9.30 7.69
CA THR A 417 42.55 10.67 7.97
C THR A 417 43.05 11.21 9.31
N LYS A 418 43.46 10.33 10.23
CA LYS A 418 43.94 10.68 11.58
C LYS A 418 45.44 10.98 11.63
N TYR A 419 46.23 10.51 10.65
CA TYR A 419 47.68 10.75 10.64
C TYR A 419 48.01 12.22 10.32
N LYS A 420 48.75 12.87 11.23
CA LYS A 420 49.36 14.18 10.96
C LYS A 420 50.59 13.99 10.08
N VAL A 421 50.43 14.18 8.78
CA VAL A 421 51.52 14.06 7.80
C VAL A 421 52.09 15.44 7.49
N ALA A 422 53.38 15.66 7.79
CA ALA A 422 54.07 16.94 7.53
C ALA A 422 54.33 17.19 6.02
N ASN A 423 54.67 16.15 5.26
CA ASN A 423 54.99 16.26 3.84
C ASN A 423 53.73 16.41 2.97
N GLN A 424 53.73 17.42 2.09
CA GLN A 424 52.60 17.72 1.21
C GLN A 424 52.25 16.60 0.21
N TYR A 425 53.26 15.91 -0.35
CA TYR A 425 53.04 14.85 -1.35
C TYR A 425 52.51 13.58 -0.71
N LEU A 426 53.04 13.23 0.46
CA LEU A 426 52.54 12.09 1.24
C LEU A 426 51.10 12.36 1.73
N ARG A 427 50.81 13.58 2.19
CA ARG A 427 49.46 14.01 2.57
C ARG A 427 48.49 13.93 1.38
N GLY A 428 48.90 14.42 0.21
CA GLY A 428 48.12 14.33 -1.02
C GLY A 428 47.83 12.89 -1.44
N LEU A 429 48.82 11.99 -1.35
CA LEU A 429 48.64 10.57 -1.65
C LEU A 429 47.66 9.89 -0.69
N VAL A 430 47.79 10.15 0.61
CA VAL A 430 46.91 9.60 1.65
C VAL A 430 45.48 10.09 1.47
N PHE A 431 45.29 11.38 1.15
CA PHE A 431 43.99 11.95 0.85
C PHE A 431 43.35 11.34 -0.40
N GLN A 432 44.12 11.20 -1.50
CA GLN A 432 43.62 10.55 -2.70
C GLN A 432 43.29 9.06 -2.46
N LEU A 433 44.02 8.39 -1.57
CA LEU A 433 43.73 6.98 -1.22
C LEU A 433 42.43 6.89 -0.45
N TYR A 434 42.20 7.82 0.47
CA TYR A 434 40.94 7.93 1.17
C TYR A 434 39.76 8.17 0.23
N GLU A 435 39.86 9.13 -0.68
CA GLU A 435 38.82 9.47 -1.67
C GLU A 435 38.50 8.30 -2.61
N ASN A 436 39.51 7.58 -3.09
CA ASN A 436 39.34 6.46 -4.01
C ASN A 436 39.09 5.12 -3.31
N ASN A 437 38.54 5.15 -2.09
CA ASN A 437 38.26 3.94 -1.33
C ASN A 437 39.49 3.01 -1.27
N GLY A 438 40.63 3.51 -0.81
CA GLY A 438 41.83 2.72 -0.52
C GLY A 438 42.52 2.07 -1.73
N VAL A 439 42.18 2.43 -2.97
CA VAL A 439 42.79 1.89 -4.20
C VAL A 439 42.98 3.00 -5.23
N ILE A 440 44.20 3.17 -5.75
CA ILE A 440 44.51 4.11 -6.83
C ILE A 440 45.38 3.43 -7.88
N LYS A 441 45.19 3.77 -9.15
CA LYS A 441 46.11 3.39 -10.22
C LYS A 441 47.39 4.21 -10.13
N ARG A 442 48.53 3.53 -10.03
CA ARG A 442 49.84 4.18 -9.92
C ARG A 442 50.14 5.11 -11.09
N SER A 443 49.62 4.83 -12.29
CA SER A 443 49.77 5.69 -13.47
C SER A 443 49.19 7.10 -13.31
N GLU A 444 48.16 7.27 -12.47
CA GLU A 444 47.49 8.56 -12.25
C GLU A 444 48.30 9.46 -11.30
N ILE A 445 49.10 8.85 -10.42
CA ILE A 445 49.81 9.52 -9.32
C ILE A 445 51.33 9.35 -9.40
N ASP A 446 51.86 8.86 -10.53
CA ASP A 446 53.28 8.53 -10.68
C ASP A 446 54.21 9.72 -10.40
N LYS A 447 53.81 10.94 -10.78
CA LYS A 447 54.54 12.17 -10.47
C LYS A 447 54.60 12.44 -8.96
N ILE A 448 53.49 12.26 -8.24
CA ILE A 448 53.41 12.43 -6.78
C ILE A 448 54.27 11.38 -6.08
N VAL A 449 54.16 10.11 -6.49
CA VAL A 449 54.91 9.00 -5.89
C VAL A 449 56.41 9.18 -6.06
N LYS A 450 56.86 9.66 -7.22
CA LYS A 450 58.28 9.96 -7.50
C LYS A 450 58.81 11.09 -6.62
N SER A 451 57.98 12.06 -6.27
CA SER A 451 58.35 13.18 -5.39
C SER A 451 58.35 12.84 -3.89
N ILE A 452 57.90 11.65 -3.47
CA ILE A 452 57.95 11.22 -2.06
C ILE A 452 59.35 10.64 -1.77
N PRO A 453 60.11 11.21 -0.80
CA PRO A 453 61.41 10.70 -0.38
C PRO A 453 61.36 9.24 0.10
N THR A 454 62.44 8.50 -0.11
CA THR A 454 62.51 7.07 0.20
C THR A 454 62.24 6.77 1.68
N GLU A 455 62.73 7.62 2.61
CA GLU A 455 62.48 7.49 4.05
C GLU A 455 60.99 7.68 4.41
N GLU A 456 60.28 8.54 3.69
CA GLU A 456 58.86 8.76 3.90
C GLU A 456 57.99 7.62 3.35
N ARG A 457 58.48 6.89 2.33
CA ARG A 457 57.78 5.71 1.80
C ARG A 457 57.67 4.59 2.82
N LYS A 458 58.63 4.46 3.75
CA LYS A 458 58.54 3.48 4.86
C LYS A 458 57.34 3.77 5.78
N LYS A 459 56.97 5.04 5.95
CA LYS A 459 55.80 5.44 6.75
C LYS A 459 54.50 4.91 6.15
N LEU A 460 54.39 4.84 4.82
CA LEU A 460 53.22 4.26 4.14
C LEU A 460 53.01 2.79 4.48
N TRP A 461 54.08 2.02 4.62
CA TRP A 461 53.99 0.62 5.05
C TRP A 461 53.48 0.50 6.49
N GLY A 462 53.94 1.39 7.38
CA GLY A 462 53.41 1.50 8.75
C GLY A 462 51.93 1.89 8.81
N MET A 463 51.43 2.59 7.79
CA MET A 463 50.00 2.92 7.60
C MET A 463 49.19 1.80 6.92
N GLY A 464 49.82 0.67 6.56
CA GLY A 464 49.18 -0.46 5.88
C GLY A 464 49.03 -0.30 4.37
N VAL A 465 49.58 0.77 3.78
CA VAL A 465 49.52 1.04 2.33
C VAL A 465 50.62 0.27 1.60
N LYS A 466 50.24 -0.48 0.57
CA LYS A 466 51.20 -1.13 -0.35
C LYS A 466 51.34 -0.34 -1.64
N ILE A 467 52.59 -0.06 -2.00
CA ILE A 467 52.94 0.53 -3.30
C ILE A 467 53.26 -0.62 -4.26
N GLY A 468 52.29 -0.98 -5.09
CA GLY A 468 52.45 -1.97 -6.15
C GLY A 468 53.01 -1.38 -7.44
N ARG A 469 53.13 -2.23 -8.47
CA ARG A 469 53.53 -1.83 -9.82
C ARG A 469 52.45 -1.06 -10.54
N TYR A 470 51.20 -1.54 -10.43
CA TYR A 470 50.05 -1.04 -11.15
C TYR A 470 49.18 -0.18 -10.25
N HIS A 471 49.08 -0.52 -8.96
CA HIS A 471 48.19 0.13 -8.01
C HIS A 471 48.89 0.44 -6.69
N ILE A 472 48.42 1.51 -6.04
CA ILE A 472 48.69 1.78 -4.62
C ILE A 472 47.40 1.49 -3.88
N TYR A 473 47.46 0.58 -2.89
CA TYR A 473 46.24 0.08 -2.27
C TYR A 473 46.44 -0.36 -0.82
N LEU A 474 45.32 -0.47 -0.11
CA LEU A 474 45.22 -1.05 1.23
C LEU A 474 44.80 -2.52 1.13
N PRO A 475 45.67 -3.51 1.45
CA PRO A 475 45.34 -4.93 1.30
C PRO A 475 44.14 -5.38 2.14
N LYS A 476 43.96 -4.82 3.34
CA LYS A 476 42.80 -5.17 4.19
C LYS A 476 41.47 -4.72 3.58
N MET A 477 41.49 -3.67 2.75
CA MET A 477 40.29 -3.14 2.09
C MET A 477 39.82 -4.00 0.91
N LEU A 478 40.63 -4.98 0.49
CA LEU A 478 40.29 -5.97 -0.54
C LEU A 478 39.72 -7.27 0.05
N LYS A 479 39.63 -7.39 1.39
CA LYS A 479 38.98 -8.54 2.04
C LYS A 479 37.46 -8.47 1.80
N PRO A 480 36.77 -9.61 1.63
CA PRO A 480 35.33 -9.64 1.31
C PRO A 480 34.46 -8.79 2.23
N LYS A 481 34.58 -8.98 3.56
CA LYS A 481 33.83 -8.21 4.58
C LYS A 481 34.07 -6.70 4.47
N ALA A 482 35.30 -6.27 4.17
CA ALA A 482 35.63 -4.86 4.01
C ALA A 482 35.07 -4.29 2.69
N VAL A 483 35.19 -5.04 1.59
CA VAL A 483 34.66 -4.65 0.28
C VAL A 483 33.15 -4.47 0.33
N GLU A 484 32.44 -5.45 0.88
CA GLU A 484 30.98 -5.42 1.04
C GLU A 484 30.54 -4.20 1.84
N PHE A 485 31.16 -3.99 3.01
CA PHE A 485 30.78 -2.88 3.89
C PHE A 485 31.12 -1.50 3.30
N ARG A 486 32.29 -1.33 2.67
CA ARG A 486 32.66 -0.09 1.98
C ARG A 486 31.72 0.27 0.85
N ILE A 487 31.38 -0.72 0.02
CA ILE A 487 30.47 -0.49 -1.11
C ILE A 487 29.07 -0.16 -0.59
N ALA A 488 28.62 -0.79 0.48
CA ALA A 488 27.36 -0.47 1.14
C ALA A 488 27.33 1.01 1.59
N LEU A 489 28.37 1.44 2.33
CA LEU A 489 28.54 2.84 2.75
C LEU A 489 28.61 3.82 1.58
N TRP A 490 29.39 3.51 0.54
CA TRP A 490 29.54 4.34 -0.65
C TRP A 490 28.23 4.49 -1.42
N LYS A 491 27.45 3.40 -1.54
CA LYS A 491 26.11 3.42 -2.16
C LYS A 491 25.14 4.32 -1.38
N VAL A 492 25.16 4.23 -0.04
CA VAL A 492 24.33 5.08 0.84
C VAL A 492 24.69 6.56 0.66
N PHE A 493 25.99 6.89 0.59
CA PHE A 493 26.44 8.28 0.46
C PHE A 493 26.09 8.92 -0.89
N HIS A 494 26.20 8.15 -1.99
CA HIS A 494 25.94 8.62 -3.35
C HIS A 494 24.50 8.38 -3.87
N ASN A 495 23.60 7.81 -3.06
CA ASN A 495 22.22 7.49 -3.42
C ASN A 495 22.09 6.67 -4.73
N LEU A 496 22.95 5.68 -4.94
CA LEU A 496 22.95 4.89 -6.17
C LEU A 496 21.98 3.71 -6.09
N SER A 497 21.19 3.52 -7.16
CA SER A 497 20.31 2.36 -7.31
C SER A 497 21.10 1.07 -7.55
N SER A 498 20.52 -0.07 -7.19
CA SER A 498 21.14 -1.41 -7.13
C SER A 498 21.46 -2.05 -8.50
N VAL A 499 21.91 -1.28 -9.49
CA VAL A 499 22.23 -1.76 -10.83
C VAL A 499 23.49 -2.63 -10.81
N ASN A 500 24.49 -2.26 -9.98
CA ASN A 500 25.78 -2.94 -9.94
C ASN A 500 25.90 -3.89 -8.72
N LYS A 501 26.18 -5.17 -9.01
CA LYS A 501 26.39 -6.24 -8.02
C LYS A 501 27.87 -6.38 -7.67
N ILE A 502 28.15 -6.63 -6.39
CA ILE A 502 29.49 -6.93 -5.89
C ILE A 502 29.91 -8.31 -6.43
N PRO A 503 31.16 -8.49 -6.89
CA PRO A 503 31.67 -9.80 -7.27
C PRO A 503 31.58 -10.82 -6.14
N ARG A 504 31.34 -12.10 -6.46
CA ARG A 504 31.33 -13.16 -5.44
C ARG A 504 32.71 -13.27 -4.77
N SER A 505 32.70 -13.48 -3.46
CA SER A 505 33.91 -13.73 -2.68
C SER A 505 34.71 -14.89 -3.29
N GLY A 506 36.03 -14.74 -3.34
CA GLY A 506 36.96 -15.76 -3.87
C GLY A 506 37.25 -15.66 -5.37
N LEU A 507 36.51 -14.87 -6.15
CA LEU A 507 36.82 -14.65 -7.56
C LEU A 507 38.05 -13.74 -7.73
N ASN A 508 39.03 -14.20 -8.52
CA ASN A 508 40.25 -13.46 -8.83
C ASN A 508 40.23 -12.87 -10.26
N PHE A 509 39.42 -13.45 -11.15
CA PHE A 509 39.32 -13.11 -12.57
C PHE A 509 37.86 -13.15 -13.03
N LEU A 510 37.41 -12.15 -13.79
CA LEU A 510 36.06 -12.05 -14.34
C LEU A 510 36.13 -11.62 -15.81
N ILE A 511 35.10 -11.99 -16.59
CA ILE A 511 34.94 -11.61 -18.00
C ILE A 511 33.60 -10.86 -18.12
N GLY A 512 33.62 -9.66 -18.69
CA GLY A 512 32.38 -8.90 -18.91
C GLY A 512 32.58 -7.60 -19.68
N ASN A 513 31.88 -7.44 -20.80
CA ASN A 513 31.99 -6.23 -21.63
C ASN A 513 31.16 -5.07 -21.08
N ASN A 514 30.01 -5.37 -20.45
CA ASN A 514 29.03 -4.38 -19.97
C ASN A 514 29.19 -4.01 -18.48
N LEU A 515 30.33 -4.35 -17.87
CA LEU A 515 30.60 -4.02 -16.46
C LEU A 515 31.24 -2.64 -16.34
N ASP A 516 30.73 -1.85 -15.39
CA ASP A 516 31.24 -0.51 -15.08
C ASP A 516 32.66 -0.60 -14.49
N LYS A 517 33.61 0.01 -15.22
CA LYS A 517 35.02 0.08 -14.84
C LYS A 517 35.22 0.72 -13.46
N ASN A 518 34.52 1.80 -13.18
CA ASN A 518 34.76 2.59 -11.97
C ASN A 518 34.21 1.85 -10.74
N PHE A 519 33.01 1.27 -10.84
CA PHE A 519 32.43 0.46 -9.77
C PHE A 519 33.30 -0.75 -9.42
N TYR A 520 33.81 -1.47 -10.42
CA TYR A 520 34.66 -2.64 -10.17
C TYR A 520 36.03 -2.27 -9.61
N LEU A 521 36.56 -1.08 -9.94
CA LEU A 521 37.77 -0.56 -9.30
C LEU A 521 37.55 -0.32 -7.80
N LEU A 522 36.38 0.20 -7.40
CA LEU A 522 35.99 0.36 -5.98
C LEU A 522 35.88 -1.00 -5.25
N CYS A 523 35.46 -2.04 -5.98
CA CYS A 523 35.45 -3.43 -5.50
C CYS A 523 36.85 -4.06 -5.41
N GLY A 524 37.88 -3.40 -5.94
CA GLY A 524 39.24 -3.92 -5.95
C GLY A 524 39.63 -4.72 -7.20
N PHE A 525 38.96 -4.48 -8.34
CA PHE A 525 39.24 -5.12 -9.62
C PHE A 525 39.68 -4.12 -10.69
N GLU A 526 40.76 -4.45 -11.39
CA GLU A 526 41.26 -3.66 -12.52
C GLU A 526 40.74 -4.21 -13.85
N LYS A 527 40.25 -3.31 -14.73
CA LYS A 527 39.75 -3.65 -16.07
C LYS A 527 40.86 -3.66 -17.11
N PHE A 528 41.03 -4.78 -17.79
CA PHE A 528 41.85 -4.98 -18.98
C PHE A 528 40.96 -5.40 -20.16
N ARG A 529 40.46 -4.42 -20.92
CA ARG A 529 39.44 -4.62 -21.97
C ARG A 529 38.23 -5.39 -21.42
N GLU A 530 38.00 -6.63 -21.85
CA GLU A 530 36.91 -7.50 -21.40
C GLU A 530 37.16 -8.18 -20.05
N PHE A 531 38.38 -8.14 -19.51
CA PHE A 531 38.76 -8.84 -18.29
C PHE A 531 38.79 -7.92 -17.07
N PHE A 532 38.45 -8.47 -15.91
CA PHE A 532 38.64 -7.82 -14.61
C PHE A 532 39.49 -8.72 -13.71
N VAL A 533 40.55 -8.16 -13.13
CA VAL A 533 41.49 -8.90 -12.30
C VAL A 533 41.58 -8.27 -10.92
N ARG A 534 41.51 -9.07 -9.86
CA ARG A 534 41.62 -8.59 -8.48
C ARG A 534 43.01 -8.02 -8.22
N ILE A 535 43.09 -6.85 -7.60
CA ILE A 535 44.31 -6.03 -7.56
C ILE A 535 45.44 -6.67 -6.74
N ASP A 536 45.15 -7.28 -5.60
CA ASP A 536 46.17 -7.99 -4.79
C ASP A 536 46.76 -9.18 -5.55
N ILE A 537 45.95 -9.88 -6.34
CA ILE A 537 46.36 -11.01 -7.19
C ILE A 537 47.18 -10.49 -8.37
N LEU A 538 46.75 -9.40 -9.01
CA LEU A 538 47.50 -8.75 -10.09
C LEU A 538 48.91 -8.35 -9.65
N GLU A 539 49.04 -7.80 -8.45
CA GLU A 539 50.33 -7.38 -7.88
C GLU A 539 51.20 -8.57 -7.47
N LYS A 540 50.60 -9.66 -6.95
CA LYS A 540 51.32 -10.92 -6.70
C LYS A 540 51.79 -11.58 -7.99
N LEU A 541 50.97 -11.55 -9.05
CA LEU A 541 51.35 -12.03 -10.37
C LEU A 541 52.57 -11.27 -10.88
N PHE A 542 52.58 -9.94 -10.70
CA PHE A 542 53.72 -9.11 -11.09
C PHE A 542 55.01 -9.49 -10.34
N LEU A 543 54.94 -9.73 -9.03
CA LEU A 543 56.09 -10.20 -8.25
C LEU A 543 56.61 -11.55 -8.79
N LYS A 544 55.71 -12.51 -9.04
CA LYS A 544 56.09 -13.80 -9.65
C LYS A 544 56.70 -13.65 -11.05
N ILE A 545 56.23 -12.69 -11.84
CA ILE A 545 56.82 -12.39 -13.15
C ILE A 545 58.26 -11.89 -12.97
N ILE A 546 58.50 -10.97 -12.02
CA ILE A 546 59.84 -10.47 -11.72
C ILE A 546 60.76 -11.59 -11.25
N ASP A 547 60.34 -12.41 -10.28
CA ASP A 547 61.17 -13.46 -9.69
C ASP A 547 61.59 -14.51 -10.75
N ASN A 548 60.73 -14.75 -11.74
CA ASN A 548 60.99 -15.67 -12.85
C ASN A 548 61.59 -15.00 -14.10
N THR A 549 61.90 -13.69 -14.05
CA THR A 549 62.51 -12.97 -15.17
C THR A 549 64.03 -13.14 -15.14
N LYS A 550 64.59 -13.79 -16.16
CA LYS A 550 66.04 -13.83 -16.45
C LYS A 550 66.28 -13.17 -17.81
N ASP A 551 67.26 -12.29 -17.91
CA ASP A 551 67.57 -11.54 -19.15
C ASP A 551 66.36 -10.83 -19.80
N LYS A 552 65.51 -10.23 -18.96
CA LYS A 552 64.24 -9.57 -19.36
C LYS A 552 63.22 -10.52 -20.01
N LYS A 553 63.40 -11.84 -19.91
CA LYS A 553 62.46 -12.85 -20.39
C LYS A 553 61.97 -13.70 -19.22
N PHE A 554 60.70 -14.08 -19.25
CA PHE A 554 60.12 -15.02 -18.30
C PHE A 554 59.23 -16.01 -19.04
N LYS A 555 59.20 -17.26 -18.56
CA LYS A 555 58.31 -18.30 -19.06
C LYS A 555 57.09 -18.40 -18.15
N ILE A 556 55.91 -18.47 -18.74
CA ILE A 556 54.67 -18.66 -17.99
C ILE A 556 54.65 -20.08 -17.42
N ASN A 557 54.34 -20.20 -16.14
CA ASN A 557 54.22 -21.47 -15.44
C ASN A 557 52.78 -21.71 -14.95
N ALA A 558 52.48 -22.95 -14.56
CA ALA A 558 51.16 -23.34 -14.07
C ALA A 558 50.75 -22.55 -12.81
N GLU A 559 51.69 -22.18 -11.95
CA GLU A 559 51.40 -21.41 -10.76
C GLU A 559 50.89 -20.00 -11.05
N MET A 560 51.41 -19.32 -12.08
CA MET A 560 50.92 -17.99 -12.50
C MET A 560 49.48 -18.07 -12.99
N MET A 561 49.13 -19.13 -13.73
CA MET A 561 47.77 -19.34 -14.24
C MET A 561 46.80 -19.69 -13.09
N ASN A 562 47.20 -20.58 -12.20
CA ASN A 562 46.40 -20.97 -11.03
C ASN A 562 46.13 -19.80 -10.07
N LEU A 563 47.07 -18.86 -9.96
CA LEU A 563 46.92 -17.68 -9.12
C LEU A 563 45.78 -16.76 -9.59
N LEU A 564 45.57 -16.62 -10.90
CA LEU A 564 44.44 -15.88 -11.47
C LEU A 564 43.15 -16.72 -11.55
N GLY A 565 43.25 -18.05 -11.66
CA GLY A 565 42.10 -18.93 -11.84
C GLY A 565 41.42 -18.78 -13.20
N CYS A 566 42.17 -18.42 -14.25
CA CYS A 566 41.66 -18.26 -15.62
C CYS A 566 42.19 -19.35 -16.57
N SER A 567 41.53 -19.54 -17.72
CA SER A 567 41.99 -20.48 -18.74
C SER A 567 43.32 -20.01 -19.36
N LYS A 568 44.10 -20.97 -19.88
CA LYS A 568 45.38 -20.73 -20.55
C LYS A 568 45.27 -19.68 -21.67
N GLU A 569 44.21 -19.74 -22.47
CA GLU A 569 43.93 -18.78 -23.54
C GLU A 569 43.67 -17.36 -23.01
N ASN A 570 42.85 -17.24 -21.96
CA ASN A 570 42.53 -15.96 -21.35
C ASN A 570 43.75 -15.34 -20.67
N PHE A 571 44.62 -16.17 -20.08
CA PHE A 571 45.90 -15.72 -19.53
C PHE A 571 46.77 -15.06 -20.60
N TYR A 572 46.95 -15.68 -21.78
CA TYR A 572 47.74 -15.09 -22.86
C TYR A 572 47.17 -13.78 -23.40
N LYS A 573 45.83 -13.71 -23.53
CA LYS A 573 45.13 -12.48 -23.91
C LYS A 573 45.37 -11.38 -22.86
N LEU A 574 45.24 -11.69 -21.57
CA LEU A 574 45.51 -10.75 -20.47
C LEU A 574 46.95 -10.22 -20.52
N MET A 575 47.95 -11.08 -20.71
CA MET A 575 49.36 -10.66 -20.81
C MET A 575 49.58 -9.67 -21.97
N THR A 576 48.89 -9.89 -23.08
CA THR A 576 48.92 -8.96 -24.23
C THR A 576 48.27 -7.62 -23.87
N TYR A 577 47.13 -7.63 -23.17
CA TYR A 577 46.45 -6.42 -22.71
C TYR A 577 47.23 -5.64 -21.63
N MET A 578 48.02 -6.33 -20.83
CA MET A 578 48.97 -5.74 -19.87
C MET A 578 50.23 -5.19 -20.55
N ASN A 579 50.32 -5.23 -21.89
CA ASN A 579 51.43 -4.77 -22.72
C ASN A 579 52.74 -5.58 -22.60
N TYR A 580 52.67 -6.87 -22.21
CA TYR A 580 53.81 -7.77 -22.31
C TYR A 580 53.95 -8.29 -23.75
N LYS A 581 55.18 -8.30 -24.29
CA LYS A 581 55.44 -8.78 -25.66
C LYS A 581 55.78 -10.26 -25.65
N LYS A 582 55.07 -11.07 -26.42
CA LYS A 582 55.38 -12.50 -26.62
C LYS A 582 56.71 -12.65 -27.37
N ASP A 583 57.57 -13.53 -26.88
CA ASP A 583 58.84 -13.89 -27.53
C ASP A 583 58.61 -15.00 -28.58
N LYS A 584 59.62 -15.30 -29.41
CA LYS A 584 59.57 -16.40 -30.38
C LYS A 584 59.56 -17.78 -29.72
N THR A 585 60.08 -17.88 -28.49
CA THR A 585 60.08 -19.14 -27.71
C THR A 585 58.73 -19.40 -27.05
N VAL A 586 58.33 -20.67 -26.98
CA VAL A 586 57.02 -21.11 -26.46
C VAL A 586 56.82 -20.59 -25.03
N ASP A 587 55.64 -20.02 -24.78
CA ASP A 587 55.19 -19.51 -23.48
C ASP A 587 56.11 -18.48 -22.81
N THR A 588 56.98 -17.84 -23.60
CA THR A 588 57.94 -16.85 -23.12
C THR A 588 57.49 -15.44 -23.47
N TYR A 589 57.61 -14.53 -22.51
CA TYR A 589 57.27 -13.12 -22.65
C TYR A 589 58.44 -12.23 -22.24
N ILE A 590 58.54 -11.06 -22.87
CA ILE A 590 59.57 -10.07 -22.61
C ILE A 590 59.02 -9.02 -21.64
N PHE A 591 59.71 -8.86 -20.51
CA PHE A 591 59.50 -7.77 -19.57
C PHE A 591 60.09 -6.48 -20.13
N LYS A 592 59.23 -5.52 -20.50
CA LYS A 592 59.66 -4.14 -20.79
C LYS A 592 59.48 -3.30 -19.54
N GLY A 593 60.57 -2.73 -19.01
CA GLY A 593 60.50 -1.69 -17.97
C GLY A 593 59.69 -0.46 -18.44
N GLU A 594 59.40 0.47 -17.51
CA GLU A 594 58.63 1.69 -17.82
C GLU A 594 59.18 2.39 -19.08
N LYS A 595 58.38 2.44 -20.16
CA LYS A 595 58.65 3.35 -21.26
C LYS A 595 58.56 4.77 -20.68
N LYS A 596 59.69 5.48 -20.59
CA LYS A 596 59.66 6.95 -20.52
C LYS A 596 58.84 7.42 -21.71
N LYS A 597 57.60 7.86 -21.50
CA LYS A 597 56.91 8.67 -22.50
C LYS A 597 57.81 9.88 -22.71
N LYS A 598 58.40 10.04 -23.90
CA LYS A 598 58.92 11.34 -24.32
C LYS A 598 57.72 12.27 -24.28
N GLU A 599 57.61 13.11 -23.25
CA GLU A 599 56.68 14.25 -23.29
C GLU A 599 57.07 15.02 -24.56
N LYS A 600 56.16 15.07 -25.54
CA LYS A 600 56.30 16.04 -26.63
C LYS A 600 56.24 17.40 -25.93
N ILE A 601 57.38 18.06 -25.80
CA ILE A 601 57.42 19.47 -25.42
C ILE A 601 56.66 20.19 -26.53
N ILE A 602 55.39 20.50 -26.30
CA ILE A 602 54.66 21.45 -27.12
C ILE A 602 55.34 22.78 -26.82
N ARG A 603 56.17 23.26 -27.74
CA ARG A 603 56.66 24.64 -27.71
C ARG A 603 55.43 25.52 -27.90
N PHE A 604 54.92 26.10 -26.82
CA PHE A 604 53.99 27.22 -26.92
C PHE A 604 54.77 28.40 -27.50
N ASP A 605 54.28 28.95 -28.61
CA ASP A 605 54.78 30.21 -29.13
C ASP A 605 54.43 31.30 -28.10
N LYS A 606 55.45 31.92 -27.51
CA LYS A 606 55.28 32.89 -26.40
C LYS A 606 54.54 34.17 -26.80
N LYS A 607 54.18 34.33 -28.07
CA LYS A 607 53.51 35.54 -28.60
C LYS A 607 51.99 35.55 -28.41
N GLU A 608 51.34 34.39 -28.22
CA GLU A 608 49.88 34.30 -28.07
C GLU A 608 49.45 33.70 -26.72
N ASN A 609 50.07 34.14 -25.64
CA ASN A 609 49.56 33.82 -24.30
C ASN A 609 48.32 34.69 -24.01
N PRO A 610 47.16 34.10 -23.63
CA PRO A 610 45.96 34.85 -23.22
C PRO A 610 46.23 35.93 -22.15
N PHE A 611 47.22 35.71 -21.28
CA PHE A 611 47.63 36.68 -20.26
C PHE A 611 48.31 37.94 -20.84
N ASN A 612 48.99 37.86 -21.99
CA ASN A 612 49.57 39.05 -22.64
C ASN A 612 48.48 39.94 -23.26
N LYS A 613 47.37 39.35 -23.73
CA LYS A 613 46.20 40.09 -24.23
C LYS A 613 45.43 40.80 -23.11
N LEU A 614 45.43 40.22 -21.91
CA LEU A 614 44.87 40.84 -20.70
C LEU A 614 45.74 42.00 -20.20
N LEU A 615 47.07 41.87 -20.25
CA LEU A 615 48.01 42.95 -19.91
C LEU A 615 47.96 44.13 -20.89
N SER A 616 47.54 43.93 -22.14
CA SER A 616 47.35 45.01 -23.13
C SER A 616 46.02 45.75 -22.99
N LEU A 617 45.10 45.24 -22.17
CA LEU A 617 43.86 45.92 -21.80
C LEU A 617 44.15 46.66 -20.49
N ASP A 618 44.63 47.88 -20.60
CA ASP A 618 44.99 48.76 -19.48
C ASP A 618 43.74 49.18 -18.68
N LEU A 619 43.14 48.22 -17.98
CA LEU A 619 41.99 48.41 -17.10
C LEU A 619 42.50 48.88 -15.73
N LYS A 620 42.35 50.18 -15.47
CA LYS A 620 42.57 50.77 -14.14
C LYS A 620 41.57 50.27 -13.11
#